data_AF-A0A917L4A7-F1
#
_entry.id   AF-A0A917L4A7-F1
#
_cell.length_a   1.000
_cell.length_b   1.000
_cell.length_c   1.000
_cell.angle_alpha   90.00
_cell.angle_beta   90.00
_cell.angle_gamma   90.00
#
_symmetry.space_group_name_H-M   'P 1'
#
loop_
_entity.id
_entity.type
_entity.pdbx_description
1 polymer ?
#
loop_
_entity_poly.entity_id
_entity_poly.type
_entity_poly.pdbx_seq_one_letter_code
_entity_poly.pdbx_strand_id
1 'polypeptide(L)'
;MKDDTREFLAAVLDAINIPAPATFADREAFQLLLEDRVLDAVVALTGALGEPPAADWGLGWHTDYLRKRLATKPPTTYRHYDADGGAA
;
A
#
# COMPACT_ATOMS: atom_id res chain seq x y z
N MET A 1 1.45 -17.35 17.47
CA MET A 1 2.10 -16.98 16.20
C MET A 1 1.26 -15.87 15.60
N LYS A 2 1.80 -14.66 15.46
CA LYS A 2 1.15 -13.67 14.58
C LYS A 2 1.14 -14.30 13.19
N ASP A 3 0.00 -14.22 12.52
CA ASP A 3 -0.13 -14.79 11.18
C ASP A 3 0.56 -13.82 10.22
N ASP A 4 1.85 -14.06 9.94
CA ASP A 4 2.67 -13.23 9.06
C ASP A 4 2.06 -13.10 7.66
N THR A 5 1.27 -14.09 7.23
CA THR A 5 0.49 -14.01 5.98
C THR A 5 -0.59 -12.97 6.08
N ARG A 6 -1.37 -12.98 7.18
CA ARG A 6 -2.40 -11.97 7.42
C ARG A 6 -1.80 -10.57 7.53
N GLU A 7 -0.67 -10.41 8.23
CA GLU A 7 -0.02 -9.11 8.37
C GLU A 7 0.53 -8.59 7.03
N PHE A 8 1.11 -9.47 6.22
CA PHE A 8 1.59 -9.13 4.88
C PHE A 8 0.44 -8.73 3.96
N LEU A 9 -0.64 -9.52 3.91
CA LEU A 9 -1.82 -9.21 3.11
C LEU A 9 -2.50 -7.90 3.57
N ALA A 10 -2.50 -7.61 4.87
CA ALA A 10 -2.99 -6.33 5.39
C ALA A 10 -2.15 -5.15 4.88
N ALA A 11 -0.81 -5.27 4.88
CA ALA A 11 0.05 -4.23 4.33
C ALA A 11 -0.12 -4.04 2.81
N VAL A 12 -0.35 -5.12 2.06
CA VAL A 12 -0.70 -5.05 0.64
C VAL A 12 -2.04 -4.35 0.44
N LEU A 13 -3.05 -4.67 1.27
CA LEU A 13 -4.35 -4.01 1.22
C LEU A 13 -4.21 -2.51 1.52
N ASP A 14 -3.43 -2.12 2.52
CA ASP A 14 -3.17 -0.72 2.83
C ASP A 14 -2.55 0.03 1.65
N ALA A 15 -1.69 -0.63 0.85
CA ALA A 15 -1.08 -0.02 -0.33
C ALA A 15 -2.11 0.34 -1.41
N ILE A 16 -3.07 -0.56 -1.67
CA ILE A 16 -4.01 -0.47 -2.81
C ILE A 16 -5.36 0.18 -2.45
N ASN A 17 -5.82 0.00 -1.21
CA ASN A 17 -7.13 0.45 -0.76
C ASN A 17 -7.03 1.84 -0.14
N ILE A 18 -6.77 2.85 -0.98
CA ILE A 18 -6.71 4.25 -0.57
C ILE A 18 -8.06 4.97 -0.85
N PRO A 19 -8.38 6.04 -0.10
CA PRO A 19 -9.65 6.76 -0.25
C PRO A 19 -9.90 7.26 -1.68
N ALA A 20 -11.15 7.18 -2.15
CA ALA A 20 -11.51 7.71 -3.46
C ALA A 20 -11.34 9.25 -3.52
N PRO A 21 -10.90 9.81 -4.67
CA PRO A 21 -10.75 11.26 -4.80
C PRO A 21 -12.11 11.96 -4.70
N ALA A 22 -12.14 13.12 -4.04
CA ALA A 22 -13.37 13.90 -3.85
C ALA A 22 -13.87 14.50 -5.17
N THR A 23 -12.94 14.94 -6.03
CA THR A 23 -13.26 15.62 -7.29
C THR A 23 -12.48 15.05 -8.48
N PHE A 24 -12.89 15.42 -9.71
CA PHE A 24 -12.13 15.12 -10.91
C PHE A 24 -10.74 15.77 -10.92
N ALA A 25 -10.59 16.94 -10.29
CA ALA A 25 -9.30 17.62 -10.20
C ALA A 25 -8.31 16.88 -9.28
N ASP A 26 -8.82 16.13 -8.29
CA ASP A 26 -8.01 15.30 -7.39
C ASP A 26 -7.61 13.95 -8.02
N ARG A 27 -8.21 13.59 -9.17
CA ARG A 27 -8.01 12.28 -9.80
C ARG A 27 -6.57 12.05 -10.23
N GLU A 28 -5.89 13.06 -10.74
CA GLU A 28 -4.49 12.92 -11.16
C GLU A 28 -3.58 12.61 -9.97
N ALA A 29 -3.70 13.37 -8.88
CA ALA A 29 -2.94 13.13 -7.66
C ALA A 29 -3.25 11.76 -7.03
N PHE A 30 -4.54 11.35 -7.04
CA PHE A 30 -4.95 10.00 -6.64
C PHE A 30 -4.27 8.92 -7.47
N GLN A 31 -4.28 9.04 -8.81
CA GLN A 31 -3.71 8.02 -9.70
C GLN A 31 -2.19 7.91 -9.52
N LEU A 32 -1.49 9.04 -9.45
CA LEU A 32 -0.05 9.07 -9.20
C LEU A 32 0.31 8.42 -7.87
N LEU A 33 -0.43 8.72 -6.79
CA LEU A 33 -0.20 8.11 -5.48
C LEU A 33 -0.48 6.60 -5.51
N LEU A 34 -1.59 6.18 -6.13
CA LEU A 34 -1.96 4.78 -6.23
C LEU A 34 -0.91 4.00 -7.01
N GLU A 35 -0.46 4.52 -8.15
CA GLU A 35 0.61 3.92 -8.96
C GLU A 35 1.88 3.72 -8.13
N ASP A 36 2.31 4.76 -7.42
CA ASP A 36 3.50 4.72 -6.56
C ASP A 36 3.40 3.69 -5.43
N ARG A 37 2.23 3.54 -4.82
CA ARG A 37 2.00 2.58 -3.71
C ARG A 37 1.85 1.16 -4.24
N VAL A 38 1.19 0.98 -5.37
CA VAL A 38 1.07 -0.32 -6.07
C VAL A 38 2.46 -0.83 -6.46
N LEU A 39 3.35 0.03 -6.94
CA LEU A 39 4.72 -0.37 -7.28
C LEU A 39 5.46 -0.95 -6.06
N ASP A 40 5.36 -0.31 -4.89
CA ASP A 40 5.98 -0.84 -3.66
C ASP A 40 5.36 -2.18 -3.24
N ALA A 41 4.04 -2.35 -3.41
CA ALA A 41 3.35 -3.62 -3.14
C ALA A 41 3.80 -4.74 -4.10
N VAL A 42 3.97 -4.43 -5.39
CA VAL A 42 4.50 -5.37 -6.39
C VAL A 42 5.90 -5.83 -6.01
N VAL A 43 6.79 -4.91 -5.61
CA VAL A 43 8.15 -5.28 -5.16
C VAL A 43 8.11 -6.23 -3.97
N ALA A 44 7.26 -5.95 -2.97
CA ALA A 44 7.11 -6.80 -1.80
C ALA A 44 6.54 -8.19 -2.16
N LEU A 45 5.55 -8.26 -3.06
CA LEU A 45 4.96 -9.50 -3.57
C LEU A 45 5.98 -10.32 -4.37
N THR A 46 6.75 -9.69 -5.26
CA THR A 46 7.80 -10.38 -6.02
C THR A 46 8.89 -10.92 -5.11
N GLY A 47 9.28 -10.17 -4.07
CA GLY A 47 10.24 -10.66 -3.08
C GLY A 47 9.70 -11.86 -2.28
N ALA A 48 8.44 -11.80 -1.85
CA ALA A 48 7.80 -12.85 -1.06
C ALA A 48 7.51 -14.13 -1.87
N LEU A 49 7.21 -14.00 -3.17
CA LEU A 49 6.90 -15.12 -4.08
C LEU A 49 8.12 -15.60 -4.86
N GLY A 50 9.27 -14.91 -4.75
CA GLY A 50 10.47 -15.21 -5.51
C GLY A 50 11.17 -16.49 -5.06
N GLU A 51 12.31 -16.75 -5.68
CA GLU A 51 13.23 -17.80 -5.24
C GLU A 51 14.24 -17.24 -4.23
N PRO A 52 14.94 -18.11 -3.47
CA PRO A 52 16.06 -17.71 -2.62
C PRO A 52 17.08 -16.82 -3.35
N PRO A 53 17.68 -15.82 -2.66
CA PRO A 53 17.58 -15.59 -1.21
C PRO A 53 16.41 -14.69 -0.79
N ALA A 54 15.63 -14.14 -1.73
CA ALA A 54 14.57 -13.17 -1.42
C ALA A 54 13.40 -13.80 -0.64
N ALA A 55 13.06 -15.06 -0.96
CA ALA A 55 12.08 -15.85 -0.22
C ALA A 55 12.50 -16.12 1.24
N ASP A 56 13.81 -16.28 1.48
CA ASP A 56 14.35 -16.67 2.78
C ASP A 56 14.28 -15.54 3.83
N TRP A 57 14.05 -14.30 3.39
CA TRP A 57 13.87 -13.16 4.30
C TRP A 57 12.54 -13.22 5.06
N GLY A 58 11.60 -14.05 4.60
CA GLY A 58 10.31 -14.28 5.24
C GLY A 58 9.31 -13.11 5.07
N LEU A 59 8.03 -13.41 5.30
CA LEU A 59 6.94 -12.44 5.13
C LEU A 59 7.07 -11.23 6.08
N GLY A 60 7.64 -11.41 7.27
CA GLY A 60 7.87 -10.31 8.21
C GLY A 60 8.77 -9.22 7.63
N TRP A 61 9.85 -9.58 6.93
CA TRP A 61 10.75 -8.60 6.30
C TRP A 61 10.05 -7.83 5.18
N HIS A 62 9.32 -8.53 4.30
CA HIS A 62 8.58 -7.91 3.20
C HIS A 62 7.45 -7.00 3.71
N THR A 63 6.80 -7.39 4.82
CA THR A 63 5.80 -6.58 5.52
C THR A 63 6.41 -5.29 6.06
N ASP A 64 7.54 -5.37 6.76
CA ASP A 64 8.22 -4.21 7.33
C ASP A 64 8.78 -3.27 6.25
N TYR A 65 9.31 -3.84 5.18
CA TYR A 65 9.70 -3.08 3.98
C TYR A 65 8.51 -2.29 3.46
N LEU A 66 7.38 -2.95 3.19
CA LEU A 66 6.20 -2.29 2.63
C LEU A 66 5.67 -1.20 3.55
N ARG A 67 5.52 -1.49 4.86
CA ARG A 67 5.09 -0.49 5.85
C ARG A 67 5.99 0.75 5.87
N LYS A 68 7.31 0.58 5.80
CA LYS A 68 8.27 1.71 5.73
C LYS A 68 8.08 2.54 4.47
N ARG A 69 7.82 1.90 3.33
CA ARG A 69 7.54 2.61 2.06
C ARG A 69 6.23 3.38 2.14
N LEU A 70 5.16 2.75 2.62
CA LEU A 70 3.84 3.39 2.75
C LEU A 70 3.85 4.57 3.72
N ALA A 71 4.68 4.53 4.78
CA ALA A 71 4.85 5.65 5.71
C ALA A 71 5.39 6.92 5.04
N THR A 72 6.16 6.79 3.94
CA THR A 72 6.65 7.93 3.15
C THR A 72 5.63 8.46 2.13
N LYS A 73 4.50 7.77 1.95
CA LYS A 73 3.49 8.05 0.93
C LYS A 73 2.07 8.06 1.53
N PRO A 74 1.72 8.98 2.46
CA PRO A 74 0.44 8.92 3.16
C PRO A 74 -0.77 8.85 2.20
N PRO A 75 -1.85 8.12 2.54
CA PRO A 75 -2.96 7.87 1.62
C PRO A 75 -3.90 9.08 1.39
N THR A 76 -3.57 10.26 1.93
CA THR A 76 -4.45 11.44 1.98
C THR A 76 -3.74 12.72 1.52
N THR A 77 -2.85 12.62 0.54
CA THR A 77 -2.18 13.79 -0.05
C THR A 77 -3.07 14.62 -0.98
N TYR A 78 -4.29 14.16 -1.25
CA TYR A 78 -5.34 14.80 -2.05
C TYR A 78 -6.66 14.85 -1.26
N ARG A 79 -7.60 15.70 -1.72
CA ARG A 79 -8.95 15.74 -1.16
C ARG A 79 -9.70 14.47 -1.52
N HIS A 80 -10.28 13.82 -0.52
CA HIS A 80 -10.93 12.54 -0.67
C HIS A 80 -12.30 12.55 0.00
N TYR A 81 -13.16 11.61 -0.39
CA TYR A 81 -14.39 11.37 0.37
C TYR A 81 -14.03 10.71 1.70
N ASP A 82 -14.53 11.26 2.81
CA ASP A 82 -14.49 10.60 4.10
C ASP A 82 -15.55 9.49 4.19
N ALA A 83 -15.48 8.69 5.25
CA ALA A 83 -16.44 7.61 5.49
C ALA A 83 -17.87 8.09 5.73
N ASP A 84 -18.07 9.40 5.96
CA ASP A 84 -19.36 10.03 6.24
C ASP A 84 -19.97 10.71 4.99
N GLY A 85 -19.31 10.60 3.83
CA GLY A 85 -19.78 11.13 2.54
C GLY A 85 -19.47 12.60 2.29
N GLY A 86 -18.68 13.24 3.16
CA GLY A 86 -18.16 14.60 2.99
C GLY A 86 -16.81 14.61 2.28
N ALA A 87 -16.47 15.72 1.61
CA ALA A 87 -15.11 15.93 1.12
C ALA A 87 -14.23 16.44 2.27
N ALA A 88 -13.14 15.74 2.57
CA ALA A 88 -12.14 16.10 3.58
C ALA A 88 -10.98 16.92 3.00
#